data_AF-A0A2G5KI87-F1
#
_entry.id   AF-A0A2G5KI87-F1
#
_cell.length_a   1.000
_cell.length_b   1.000
_cell.length_c   1.000
_cell.angle_alpha   90.00
_cell.angle_beta   90.00
_cell.angle_gamma   90.00
#
_symmetry.space_group_name_H-M   'P 1'
#
loop_
_entity.id
_entity.type
_entity.pdbx_description
1 polymer ?
#
loop_
_entity_poly.entity_id
_entity_poly.type
_entity_poly.pdbx_seq_one_letter_code
_entity_poly.pdbx_strand_id
1 'polypeptide(L)'
;MENKSEEERLDKARLRVAKLKGFYIHLTIYLVINTALVLIKLIGNSYYGEAFMGPLWHFSTFATWMFWGIGLFFHGLKVFSNSSVFVKNWEQRQIEKYMAADKDKAEKLR
;
A
#
# COMPACT_ATOMS: atom_id res chain seq x y z
N MET A 1 1.99 32.19 -19.52
CA MET A 1 1.61 31.59 -18.22
C MET A 1 1.03 30.17 -18.37
N GLU A 2 0.43 29.82 -19.52
CA GLU A 2 -0.03 28.44 -19.81
C GLU A 2 1.09 27.38 -19.80
N ASN A 3 2.22 27.63 -20.48
CA ASN A 3 3.28 26.62 -20.63
C ASN A 3 3.90 26.17 -19.28
N LYS A 4 4.03 27.11 -18.32
CA LYS A 4 4.54 26.82 -16.97
C LYS A 4 3.58 25.94 -16.16
N SER A 5 2.27 26.10 -16.36
CA SER A 5 1.24 25.26 -15.75
C SER A 5 1.24 23.84 -16.34
N GLU A 6 1.46 23.70 -17.64
CA GLU A 6 1.54 22.39 -18.31
C GLU A 6 2.79 21.61 -17.91
N GLU A 7 3.96 22.25 -17.85
CA GLU A 7 5.19 21.63 -17.35
C GLU A 7 5.04 21.14 -15.90
N GLU A 8 4.47 21.96 -15.01
CA GLU A 8 4.20 21.56 -13.63
C GLU A 8 3.25 20.35 -13.52
N ARG A 9 2.25 20.26 -14.41
CA ARG A 9 1.32 19.12 -14.47
C ARG A 9 2.03 17.86 -14.96
N LEU A 10 2.89 17.98 -15.96
CA LEU A 10 3.69 16.87 -16.51
C LEU A 10 4.69 16.34 -15.48
N ASP A 11 5.37 17.22 -14.74
CA ASP A 11 6.31 16.80 -13.70
C ASP A 11 5.62 16.12 -12.52
N LYS A 12 4.45 16.61 -12.11
CA LYS A 12 3.60 15.92 -11.12
C LYS A 12 3.18 14.54 -11.61
N ALA A 13 2.86 14.39 -12.89
CA ALA A 13 2.50 13.10 -13.48
C ALA A 13 3.71 12.14 -13.52
N ARG A 14 4.89 12.62 -13.94
CA ARG A 14 6.14 11.83 -13.95
C ARG A 14 6.52 11.35 -12.56
N LEU A 15 6.45 12.22 -11.55
CA LEU A 15 6.73 11.88 -10.16
C LEU A 15 5.77 10.79 -9.64
N ARG A 16 4.50 10.83 -10.03
CA ARG A 16 3.52 9.78 -9.69
C ARG A 16 3.90 8.44 -10.32
N VAL A 17 4.25 8.43 -11.60
CA VAL A 17 4.67 7.21 -12.30
C VAL A 17 5.94 6.62 -11.67
N ALA A 18 6.91 7.46 -11.31
CA ALA A 18 8.13 7.01 -10.63
C ALA A 18 7.83 6.34 -9.28
N LYS A 19 6.94 6.92 -8.48
CA LYS A 19 6.47 6.34 -7.20
C LYS A 19 5.75 5.01 -7.40
N LEU A 20 4.88 4.90 -8.41
CA LEU A 20 4.20 3.66 -8.77
C LEU A 20 5.20 2.56 -9.16
N LYS A 21 6.16 2.89 -10.05
CA LYS A 21 7.22 1.96 -10.46
C LYS A 21 8.02 1.47 -9.26
N GLY A 22 8.41 2.36 -8.35
CA GLY A 22 9.11 1.98 -7.12
C GLY A 22 8.31 1.01 -6.25
N PHE A 23 7.00 1.24 -6.10
CA PHE A 23 6.12 0.32 -5.39
C PHE A 23 6.04 -1.05 -6.06
N TYR A 24 5.81 -1.11 -7.38
CA TYR A 24 5.70 -2.38 -8.11
C TYR A 24 7.01 -3.18 -8.10
N ILE A 25 8.17 -2.52 -8.13
CA ILE A 25 9.47 -3.19 -7.96
C ILE A 25 9.56 -3.82 -6.57
N HIS A 26 9.25 -3.06 -5.51
CA HIS A 26 9.28 -3.58 -4.15
C HIS A 26 8.28 -4.73 -3.95
N LEU A 27 7.05 -4.61 -4.47
CA LEU A 27 6.04 -5.67 -4.44
C LEU A 27 6.52 -6.92 -5.19
N THR A 28 7.09 -6.76 -6.38
CA THR A 28 7.62 -7.88 -7.18
C THR A 28 8.72 -8.61 -6.44
N ILE A 29 9.70 -7.88 -5.88
CA ILE A 29 10.79 -8.46 -5.10
C ILE A 29 10.24 -9.21 -3.88
N TYR A 30 9.28 -8.60 -3.16
CA TYR A 30 8.62 -9.23 -2.03
C TYR A 30 7.96 -10.56 -2.44
N LEU A 31 7.18 -10.58 -3.53
CA LEU A 31 6.53 -11.81 -3.99
C LEU A 31 7.54 -12.86 -4.44
N VAL A 32 8.52 -12.49 -5.26
CA VAL A 32 9.52 -13.44 -5.79
C VAL A 32 10.34 -14.08 -4.67
N ILE A 33 10.85 -13.28 -3.72
CA ILE A 33 11.65 -13.81 -2.61
C ILE A 33 10.79 -14.68 -1.71
N ASN A 34 9.59 -14.23 -1.33
CA ASN A 34 8.73 -15.01 -0.44
C ASN A 34 8.28 -16.32 -1.11
N THR A 35 7.89 -16.30 -2.39
CA THR A 35 7.56 -17.52 -3.15
C THR A 35 8.77 -18.45 -3.25
N ALA A 36 9.96 -17.95 -3.57
CA ALA A 36 11.18 -18.76 -3.60
C ALA A 36 11.48 -19.41 -2.24
N LEU A 37 11.33 -18.67 -1.14
CA LEU A 37 11.51 -19.20 0.21
C LEU A 37 10.50 -20.31 0.54
N VAL A 38 9.23 -20.16 0.15
CA VAL A 38 8.24 -21.23 0.31
C VAL A 38 8.63 -22.46 -0.51
N LEU A 39 9.02 -22.28 -1.77
CA LEU A 39 9.36 -23.38 -2.66
C LEU A 39 10.59 -24.16 -2.18
N ILE A 40 11.66 -23.46 -1.80
CA ILE A 40 12.88 -24.09 -1.25
C ILE A 40 12.52 -24.90 0.00
N LYS A 41 11.68 -24.36 0.88
CA LYS A 41 11.24 -25.07 2.08
C LYS A 41 10.36 -26.26 1.75
N LEU A 42 9.40 -26.12 0.83
CA LEU A 42 8.51 -27.21 0.44
C LEU A 42 9.29 -28.40 -0.14
N ILE A 43 10.26 -28.12 -1.02
CA ILE A 43 11.11 -29.13 -1.66
C ILE A 43 12.10 -29.73 -0.64
N GLY A 44 12.75 -28.89 0.17
CA GLY A 44 13.70 -29.35 1.19
C GLY A 44 13.05 -30.20 2.28
N ASN A 45 11.83 -29.84 2.70
CA ASN A 45 11.09 -30.56 3.73
C ASN A 45 10.61 -31.94 3.25
N SER A 46 10.31 -32.06 1.94
CA SER A 46 10.06 -33.37 1.30
C SER A 46 11.30 -34.28 1.31
N TYR A 47 12.50 -33.72 1.44
CA TYR A 47 13.77 -34.47 1.37
C TYR A 47 14.32 -34.85 2.75
N TYR A 48 14.02 -34.06 3.80
CA TYR A 48 14.60 -34.23 5.15
C TYR A 48 13.62 -34.68 6.24
N GLY A 49 12.35 -34.95 5.93
CA GLY A 49 11.41 -35.61 6.85
C GLY A 49 10.98 -34.78 8.07
N GLU A 50 11.35 -33.50 8.14
CA GLU A 50 10.91 -32.58 9.19
C GLU A 50 9.41 -32.26 8.97
N ALA A 51 8.61 -32.32 10.02
CA ALA A 51 7.17 -32.18 9.93
C ALA A 51 6.79 -30.82 9.30
N PHE A 52 5.76 -30.85 8.43
CA PHE A 52 5.18 -29.74 7.64
C PHE A 52 4.95 -28.41 8.39
N MET A 53 4.98 -28.44 9.73
CA MET A 53 4.70 -27.32 10.63
C MET A 53 5.96 -26.65 11.22
N GLY A 54 7.14 -27.27 11.20
CA GLY A 54 8.37 -26.71 11.80
C GLY A 54 8.98 -25.50 11.04
N PRO A 55 9.09 -25.55 9.69
CA PRO A 55 9.79 -24.51 8.92
C PRO A 55 9.03 -23.19 8.74
N LEU A 56 7.69 -23.22 8.78
CA LEU A 56 6.84 -22.02 8.69
C LEU A 56 6.71 -21.31 10.03
N TRP A 57 6.83 -22.04 11.14
CA TRP A 57 6.78 -21.51 12.50
C TRP A 57 8.14 -21.05 13.04
N HIS A 58 9.22 -21.19 12.27
CA HIS A 58 10.46 -20.50 12.59
C HIS A 58 10.20 -18.99 12.59
N PHE A 59 10.22 -18.42 13.79
CA PHE A 59 9.99 -17.01 14.06
C PHE A 59 10.72 -16.10 13.07
N SER A 60 11.94 -16.49 12.64
CA SER A 60 12.71 -15.77 11.64
C SER A 60 11.97 -15.57 10.31
N THR A 61 11.31 -16.59 9.78
CA THR A 61 10.64 -16.50 8.47
C THR A 61 9.34 -15.73 8.56
N PHE A 62 8.55 -16.02 9.60
CA PHE A 62 7.32 -15.27 9.86
C PHE A 62 7.61 -13.80 10.16
N ALA A 63 8.65 -13.51 10.94
CA ALA A 63 9.11 -12.15 11.20
C ALA A 63 9.51 -11.45 9.89
N THR A 64 10.31 -12.07 9.02
CA THR A 64 10.69 -11.47 7.73
C THR A 64 9.45 -11.13 6.90
N TRP A 65 8.50 -12.05 6.77
CA TRP A 65 7.27 -11.83 6.00
C TRP A 65 6.42 -10.71 6.57
N MET A 66 6.28 -10.68 7.90
CA MET A 66 5.45 -9.71 8.59
C MET A 66 6.08 -8.32 8.57
N PHE A 67 7.36 -8.18 8.92
CA PHE A 67 8.03 -6.87 8.92
C PHE A 67 8.18 -6.30 7.51
N TRP A 68 8.55 -7.13 6.51
CA TRP A 68 8.59 -6.66 5.12
C TRP A 68 7.18 -6.38 4.58
N GLY A 69 6.18 -7.18 4.97
CA GLY A 69 4.78 -6.96 4.61
C GLY A 69 4.25 -5.63 5.16
N ILE A 70 4.59 -5.29 6.40
CA ILE A 70 4.27 -3.99 7.02
C ILE A 70 4.95 -2.85 6.24
N GLY A 71 6.24 -2.99 5.91
CA GLY A 71 6.97 -2.00 5.10
C GLY A 71 6.34 -1.80 3.71
N LEU A 72 5.95 -2.88 3.05
CA LEU A 72 5.26 -2.86 1.77
C LEU A 72 3.87 -2.21 1.87
N PHE A 73 3.12 -2.52 2.93
CA PHE A 73 1.82 -1.91 3.20
C PHE A 73 1.92 -0.39 3.35
N PHE A 74 2.84 0.11 4.18
CA PHE A 74 3.04 1.55 4.33
C PHE A 74 3.60 2.22 3.08
N HIS A 75 4.45 1.54 2.30
CA HIS A 75 4.89 2.03 1.00
C HIS A 75 3.70 2.17 0.03
N GLY A 76 2.82 1.17 0.00
CA GLY A 76 1.58 1.19 -0.76
C GLY A 76 0.68 2.34 -0.34
N LEU A 77 0.42 2.50 0.97
CA LEU A 77 -0.35 3.62 1.49
C LEU A 77 0.22 4.97 1.04
N LYS A 78 1.55 5.16 1.12
CA LYS A 78 2.20 6.41 0.69
C LYS A 78 2.09 6.68 -0.82
N VAL A 79 2.13 5.62 -1.63
CA VAL A 79 2.10 5.72 -3.10
C VAL A 79 0.66 5.92 -3.59
N PHE A 80 -0.31 5.24 -2.98
CA PHE A 80 -1.72 5.28 -3.37
C PHE A 80 -2.55 6.31 -2.61
N SER A 81 -2.09 6.90 -1.49
CA SER A 81 -2.89 7.90 -0.76
C SER A 81 -3.32 9.08 -1.63
N ASN A 82 -2.42 9.55 -2.51
CA ASN A 82 -2.70 10.67 -3.42
C ASN A 82 -3.41 10.27 -4.71
N SER A 83 -3.47 8.98 -5.06
CA SER A 83 -4.07 8.48 -6.30
C SER A 83 -5.36 7.68 -6.09
N SER A 84 -5.69 7.33 -4.85
CA SER A 84 -6.87 6.52 -4.55
C SER A 84 -8.12 7.37 -4.64
N VAL A 85 -8.91 7.12 -5.69
CA VAL A 85 -10.26 7.67 -5.86
C VAL A 85 -11.12 7.40 -4.62
N PHE A 86 -10.87 6.27 -3.94
CA PHE A 86 -11.56 5.92 -2.70
C PHE A 86 -11.28 6.91 -1.57
N VAL A 87 -10.01 7.33 -1.39
CA VAL A 87 -9.64 8.29 -0.34
C VAL A 87 -10.25 9.66 -0.62
N LYS A 88 -10.18 10.12 -1.87
CA LYS A 88 -10.80 11.39 -2.27
C LYS A 88 -12.31 11.39 -2.09
N ASN A 89 -12.98 10.31 -2.47
CA ASN A 89 -14.43 10.17 -2.28
C ASN A 89 -14.80 10.12 -0.80
N TRP A 90 -13.97 9.47 0.04
CA TRP A 90 -14.18 9.46 1.48
C TRP A 90 -14.00 10.85 2.09
N GLU A 91 -12.93 11.58 1.74
CA GLU A 91 -12.69 12.95 2.21
C GLU A 91 -13.85 13.88 1.84
N GLN A 92 -14.30 13.83 0.59
CA GLN A 92 -15.44 14.61 0.10
C GLN A 92 -16.71 14.33 0.92
N ARG A 93 -17.00 13.05 1.21
CA ARG A 93 -18.15 12.67 2.06
C ARG A 93 -18.04 13.19 3.48
N GLN A 94 -16.85 13.26 4.06
CA GLN A 94 -16.67 13.83 5.40
C GLN A 94 -16.91 15.34 5.39
N ILE A 95 -16.39 16.05 4.39
CA ILE A 95 -16.62 17.49 4.23
C ILE A 95 -18.12 17.77 4.12
N GLU A 96 -18.85 17.01 3.29
CA GLU A 96 -20.30 17.15 3.15
C GLU A 96 -21.05 16.92 4.47
N LYS A 97 -20.64 15.92 5.27
CA LYS A 97 -21.22 15.69 6.60
C LYS A 97 -21.01 16.86 7.55
N TYR A 98 -19.80 17.43 7.62
CA TYR A 98 -19.53 18.57 8.49
C TYR A 98 -20.32 19.80 8.04
N MET A 99 -20.37 20.07 6.72
CA MET A 99 -21.16 21.18 6.16
C MET A 99 -22.67 21.02 6.44
N ALA A 100 -23.19 19.81 6.37
CA ALA A 100 -24.60 19.53 6.71
C ALA A 100 -24.88 19.72 8.21
N ALA A 101 -23.97 19.27 9.08
CA ALA A 101 -24.09 19.45 10.52
C ALA A 101 -24.05 20.93 10.95
N ASP A 102 -23.21 21.74 10.29
CA ASP A 102 -23.15 23.18 10.56
C ASP A 102 -24.42 23.91 10.08
N LYS A 103 -25.00 23.51 8.94
CA LYS A 103 -26.29 24.04 8.47
C LYS A 103 -27.43 23.72 9.45
N ASP A 104 -27.51 22.48 9.95
CA ASP A 104 -28.53 22.07 10.93
C ASP A 104 -28.40 22.83 12.25
N LYS A 105 -27.17 23.11 12.71
CA LYS A 105 -26.93 23.97 13.88
C LYS A 105 -27.34 25.42 13.65
N ALA A 106 -27.06 25.98 12.47
CA ALA A 106 -27.43 27.35 12.13
C ALA A 106 -28.95 27.52 12.00
N GLU A 107 -29.67 26.49 11.55
CA GLU A 107 -31.13 26.47 11.47
C GLU A 107 -31.79 26.36 12.85
N LYS A 108 -31.22 25.57 13.77
CA LYS A 108 -31.69 25.45 15.17
C LYS A 108 -31.46 26.72 16.02
N LEU A 109 -30.59 27.62 15.59
CA LEU A 109 -30.31 28.89 16.27
C LEU A 109 -31.17 30.05 15.75
N ARG A 110 -32.05 29.79 14.78
CA ARG A 110 -32.97 30.74 14.16
C ARG A 110 -34.40 30.54 14.65
#